data_AF-A0A1I6RF59-F1
#
_entry.id   AF-A0A1I6RF59-F1
#
_cell.length_a   1.000
_cell.length_b   1.000
_cell.length_c   1.000
_cell.angle_alpha   90.00
_cell.angle_beta   90.00
_cell.angle_gamma   90.00
#
_symmetry.space_group_name_H-M   'P 1'
#
loop_
_entity.id
_entity.type
_entity.pdbx_description
1 polymer ?
#
loop_
_entity_poly.entity_id
_entity_poly.type
_entity_poly.pdbx_seq_one_letter_code
_entity_poly.pdbx_strand_id
1 'polypeptide(L)'
;MIEIFNFLFGQYSTYDSLDIVLEIIAVIFGFLSVWYSKQNNIWVFPTGMISTSIFVYLLLKWGLLGDMMINGYYFIMSVYGWYIWTRKVDATHVTPISKTSLKEHLLSFLIFIGTLFFVYVVYNYFDKWTSWVAYVDSITTAIFFVGMWLMAKRKIENWIYWIIGDIISIPLYFYKGFTFTSLQYFGFTFIAIFGYLAWKKHLNNNPAT
;
A
#
# COMPACT_ATOMS: atom_id res chain seq x y z
N MET A 1 -21.12 24.86 -3.05
CA MET A 1 -20.83 23.89 -4.14
C MET A 1 -19.52 24.24 -4.86
N ILE A 2 -19.30 25.51 -5.27
CA ILE A 2 -18.06 25.97 -5.94
C ILE A 2 -16.83 25.91 -5.02
N GLU A 3 -16.93 26.24 -3.74
CA GLU A 3 -15.79 26.15 -2.81
C GLU A 3 -15.37 24.71 -2.52
N ILE A 4 -16.33 23.79 -2.39
CA ILE A 4 -16.04 22.36 -2.26
C ILE A 4 -15.39 21.84 -3.55
N PHE A 5 -15.89 22.23 -4.72
CA PHE A 5 -15.29 21.86 -5.99
C PHE A 5 -13.88 22.44 -6.17
N ASN A 6 -13.63 23.69 -5.78
CA ASN A 6 -12.30 24.31 -5.86
C ASN A 6 -11.34 23.81 -4.79
N PHE A 7 -11.81 23.45 -3.61
CA PHE A 7 -11.00 22.77 -2.60
C PHE A 7 -10.57 21.37 -3.08
N LEU A 8 -11.48 20.66 -3.75
CA LEU A 8 -11.25 19.32 -4.26
C LEU A 8 -10.41 19.32 -5.55
N PHE A 9 -10.67 20.22 -6.49
CA PHE A 9 -10.11 20.20 -7.82
C PHE A 9 -9.22 21.40 -8.17
N GLY A 10 -9.10 22.40 -7.29
CA GLY A 10 -8.32 23.62 -7.54
C GLY A 10 -6.83 23.35 -7.69
N GLN A 11 -6.30 22.32 -7.04
CA GLN A 11 -4.92 21.86 -7.24
C GLN A 11 -4.64 21.33 -8.65
N TYR A 12 -5.67 20.83 -9.35
CA TYR A 12 -5.53 20.36 -10.75
C TYR A 12 -5.58 21.50 -11.77
N SER A 13 -5.97 22.72 -11.36
CA SER A 13 -6.00 23.87 -12.28
C SER A 13 -4.60 24.32 -12.72
N THR A 14 -3.57 23.95 -11.95
CA THR A 14 -2.16 24.22 -12.26
C THR A 14 -1.41 23.01 -12.82
N TYR A 15 -2.07 21.83 -12.87
CA TYR A 15 -1.45 20.59 -13.32
C TYR A 15 -1.60 20.45 -14.83
N ASP A 16 -0.61 19.79 -15.44
CA ASP A 16 -0.69 19.48 -16.86
C ASP A 16 -1.81 18.45 -17.09
N SER A 17 -2.51 18.53 -18.21
CA SER A 17 -3.56 17.57 -18.57
C SER A 17 -3.02 16.13 -18.59
N LEU A 18 -1.74 15.98 -18.93
CA LEU A 18 -1.03 14.70 -18.86
C LEU A 18 -0.91 14.16 -17.43
N ASP A 19 -0.63 15.01 -16.44
CA ASP A 19 -0.48 14.58 -15.05
C ASP A 19 -1.82 14.07 -14.49
N ILE A 20 -2.92 14.74 -14.83
CA ILE A 20 -4.27 14.36 -14.42
C ILE A 20 -4.66 13.00 -15.03
N VAL A 21 -4.38 12.80 -16.32
CA VAL A 21 -4.67 11.52 -17.00
C VAL A 21 -3.82 10.40 -16.38
N LEU A 22 -2.54 10.64 -16.12
CA LEU A 22 -1.66 9.69 -15.46
C LEU A 22 -2.16 9.33 -14.07
N GLU A 23 -2.59 10.30 -13.27
CA GLU A 23 -3.12 10.06 -11.94
C GLU A 23 -4.40 9.19 -11.98
N ILE A 24 -5.34 9.49 -12.87
CA ILE A 24 -6.56 8.69 -13.02
C ILE A 24 -6.21 7.24 -13.39
N ILE A 25 -5.28 7.04 -14.33
CA ILE A 25 -4.79 5.72 -14.71
C ILE A 25 -4.16 5.03 -13.48
N ALA A 26 -3.30 5.73 -12.74
CA ALA A 26 -2.64 5.18 -11.56
C ALA A 26 -3.64 4.74 -10.49
N VAL A 27 -4.69 5.54 -10.23
CA VAL A 27 -5.76 5.22 -9.29
C VAL A 27 -6.53 3.98 -9.74
N ILE A 28 -6.94 3.91 -11.01
CA ILE A 28 -7.68 2.75 -11.55
C ILE A 28 -6.84 1.47 -11.41
N PHE A 29 -5.57 1.51 -11.83
CA PHE A 29 -4.67 0.37 -11.71
C PHE A 29 -4.38 0.00 -10.25
N GLY A 30 -4.35 0.97 -9.34
CA GLY A 30 -4.22 0.75 -7.90
C GLY A 30 -5.42 -0.01 -7.34
N PHE A 31 -6.64 0.42 -7.65
CA PHE A 31 -7.87 -0.30 -7.26
C PHE A 31 -7.92 -1.71 -7.86
N LEU A 32 -7.55 -1.87 -9.14
CA LEU A 32 -7.45 -3.18 -9.78
C LEU A 32 -6.45 -4.09 -9.08
N SER A 33 -5.28 -3.56 -8.68
CA SER A 33 -4.28 -4.30 -7.93
C SER A 33 -4.83 -4.85 -6.62
N VAL A 34 -5.43 -3.99 -5.78
CA VAL A 34 -6.03 -4.43 -4.51
C VAL A 34 -7.18 -5.43 -4.76
N TRP A 35 -7.97 -5.25 -5.80
CA TRP A 35 -9.03 -6.17 -6.19
C TRP A 35 -8.50 -7.55 -6.63
N TYR A 36 -7.42 -7.59 -7.41
CA TYR A 36 -6.75 -8.85 -7.77
C TYR A 36 -6.07 -9.50 -6.57
N SER A 37 -5.54 -8.72 -5.63
CA SER A 37 -5.02 -9.21 -4.35
C SER A 37 -6.11 -9.99 -3.59
N LYS A 38 -7.31 -9.42 -3.48
CA LYS A 38 -8.47 -10.08 -2.87
C LYS A 38 -8.81 -11.39 -3.58
N GLN A 39 -8.77 -11.42 -4.91
CA GLN A 39 -9.01 -12.63 -5.70
C GLN A 39 -7.84 -13.63 -5.67
N ASN A 40 -6.74 -13.31 -4.99
CA ASN A 40 -5.53 -14.10 -4.98
C ASN A 40 -5.04 -14.41 -6.42
N ASN A 41 -5.13 -13.38 -7.29
CA ASN A 41 -4.74 -13.45 -8.69
C ASN A 41 -3.40 -12.74 -8.92
N ILE A 42 -2.54 -13.33 -9.75
CA ILE A 42 -1.18 -12.84 -10.03
C ILE A 42 -1.15 -11.47 -10.70
N TRP A 43 -2.26 -11.06 -11.33
CA TRP A 43 -2.43 -9.74 -11.94
C TRP A 43 -2.31 -8.57 -10.93
N VAL A 44 -2.32 -8.85 -9.63
CA VAL A 44 -2.05 -7.87 -8.58
C VAL A 44 -0.71 -7.14 -8.77
N PHE A 45 0.32 -7.85 -9.20
CA PHE A 45 1.66 -7.28 -9.37
C PHE A 45 1.81 -6.41 -10.61
N PRO A 46 1.47 -6.88 -11.84
CA PRO A 46 1.59 -6.02 -13.02
C PRO A 46 0.71 -4.77 -12.90
N THR A 47 -0.50 -4.89 -12.34
CA THR A 47 -1.34 -3.72 -12.11
C THR A 47 -0.80 -2.79 -11.04
N GLY A 48 -0.28 -3.34 -9.94
CA GLY A 48 0.35 -2.57 -8.87
C GLY A 48 1.63 -1.85 -9.31
N MET A 49 2.46 -2.49 -10.14
CA MET A 49 3.69 -1.89 -10.67
C MET A 49 3.40 -0.72 -11.61
N ILE A 50 2.38 -0.85 -12.48
CA ILE A 50 1.95 0.26 -13.34
C ILE A 50 1.47 1.44 -12.48
N SER A 51 0.60 1.18 -11.51
CA SER A 51 0.08 2.21 -10.60
C SER A 51 1.21 2.92 -9.83
N THR A 52 2.06 2.15 -9.16
CA THR A 52 3.13 2.68 -8.31
C THR A 52 4.21 3.41 -9.10
N SER A 53 4.54 2.95 -10.32
CA SER A 53 5.49 3.66 -11.20
C SER A 53 4.97 5.04 -11.61
N ILE A 54 3.69 5.14 -11.93
CA ILE A 54 3.07 6.43 -12.27
C ILE A 54 3.04 7.33 -11.03
N PHE A 55 2.66 6.80 -9.86
CA PHE A 55 2.69 7.58 -8.63
C PHE A 55 4.09 8.04 -8.23
N VAL A 56 5.13 7.21 -8.38
CA VAL A 56 6.52 7.64 -8.13
C VAL A 56 6.88 8.85 -9.01
N TYR A 57 6.53 8.82 -10.29
CA TYR A 57 6.78 9.93 -11.21
C TYR A 57 6.03 11.21 -10.79
N LEU A 58 4.72 11.11 -10.50
CA LEU A 58 3.89 12.25 -10.10
C LEU A 58 4.32 12.84 -8.76
N LEU A 59 4.56 11.99 -7.76
CA LEU A 59 4.94 12.41 -6.41
C LEU A 59 6.34 13.03 -6.36
N LEU A 60 7.26 12.56 -7.21
CA LEU A 60 8.56 13.21 -7.41
C LEU A 60 8.38 14.63 -7.97
N LYS A 61 7.49 14.82 -8.96
CA LYS A 61 7.17 16.13 -9.54
C LYS A 61 6.51 17.06 -8.52
N TRP A 62 5.69 16.53 -7.61
CA TRP A 62 4.99 17.30 -6.58
C TRP A 62 5.79 17.47 -5.27
N GLY A 63 6.99 16.89 -5.16
CA GLY A 63 7.85 17.02 -3.97
C GLY A 63 7.36 16.26 -2.73
N LEU A 64 6.42 15.32 -2.89
CA LEU A 64 5.84 14.50 -1.83
C LEU A 64 6.72 13.27 -1.57
N LEU A 65 7.85 13.51 -0.89
CA LEU A 65 8.89 12.49 -0.67
C LEU A 65 8.40 11.26 0.12
N GLY A 66 7.59 11.44 1.16
CA GLY A 66 7.08 10.32 1.98
C GLY A 66 6.24 9.34 1.15
N ASP A 67 5.27 9.86 0.41
CA ASP A 67 4.39 9.06 -0.44
C ASP A 67 5.15 8.42 -1.61
N MET A 68 6.14 9.13 -2.16
CA MET A 68 7.02 8.61 -3.20
C MET A 68 7.81 7.40 -2.69
N MET A 69 8.33 7.45 -1.46
CA MET A 69 9.06 6.33 -0.85
C MET A 69 8.17 5.10 -0.69
N ILE A 70 6.92 5.27 -0.25
CA ILE A 70 5.95 4.18 -0.12
C ILE A 70 5.69 3.54 -1.48
N ASN A 71 5.41 4.35 -2.51
CA ASN A 71 5.16 3.84 -3.87
C ASN A 71 6.39 3.15 -4.48
N GLY A 72 7.60 3.70 -4.26
CA GLY A 72 8.84 3.07 -4.68
C GLY A 72 9.07 1.72 -4.01
N TYR A 73 8.80 1.62 -2.71
CA TYR A 73 8.85 0.35 -1.99
C TYR A 73 7.81 -0.65 -2.51
N TYR A 74 6.58 -0.20 -2.75
CA TYR A 74 5.52 -1.04 -3.32
C TYR A 74 5.90 -1.58 -4.70
N PHE A 75 6.59 -0.79 -5.54
CA PHE A 75 7.10 -1.27 -6.82
C PHE A 75 8.11 -2.41 -6.63
N ILE A 76 9.15 -2.20 -5.82
CA ILE A 76 10.20 -3.21 -5.55
C ILE A 76 9.57 -4.49 -4.97
N MET A 77 8.67 -4.32 -4.01
CA MET A 77 7.97 -5.44 -3.39
C MET A 77 6.97 -6.12 -4.32
N SER A 78 6.41 -5.40 -5.29
CA SER A 78 5.56 -6.01 -6.31
C SER A 78 6.37 -6.93 -7.23
N VAL A 79 7.60 -6.55 -7.59
CA VAL A 79 8.52 -7.43 -8.32
C VAL A 79 8.85 -8.69 -7.50
N TYR A 80 9.18 -8.50 -6.22
CA TYR A 80 9.50 -9.61 -5.32
C TYR A 80 8.30 -10.54 -5.09
N GLY A 81 7.11 -9.98 -4.86
CA GLY A 81 5.87 -10.73 -4.72
C GLY A 81 5.51 -11.46 -6.00
N TRP A 82 5.71 -10.85 -7.17
CA TRP A 82 5.50 -11.49 -8.46
C TRP A 82 6.38 -12.72 -8.62
N TYR A 83 7.66 -12.61 -8.25
CA TYR A 83 8.58 -13.74 -8.25
C TYR A 83 8.13 -14.86 -7.30
N ILE A 84 7.67 -14.54 -6.09
CA ILE A 84 7.16 -15.55 -5.14
C ILE A 84 5.89 -16.21 -5.64
N TRP A 85 4.93 -15.43 -6.17
CA TRP A 85 3.63 -15.95 -6.59
C TRP A 85 3.70 -16.72 -7.92
N THR A 86 4.68 -16.43 -8.78
CA THR A 86 4.96 -17.22 -9.99
C THR A 86 5.66 -18.53 -9.67
N ARG A 87 6.37 -18.61 -8.53
CA ARG A 87 7.10 -19.82 -8.14
C ARG A 87 6.12 -20.92 -7.73
N LYS A 88 6.08 -21.98 -8.52
CA LYS A 88 5.35 -23.21 -8.21
C LYS A 88 6.02 -23.90 -7.03
N VAL A 89 5.26 -24.24 -6.00
CA VAL A 89 5.75 -25.08 -4.88
C VAL A 89 5.59 -26.55 -5.25
N ASP A 90 4.55 -26.88 -6.02
CA ASP A 90 4.33 -28.20 -6.62
C ASP A 90 3.83 -28.09 -8.07
N ALA A 91 3.96 -29.18 -8.84
CA ALA A 91 3.58 -29.27 -10.25
C ALA A 91 2.11 -28.85 -10.54
N THR A 92 1.25 -28.83 -9.52
CA THR A 92 -0.18 -28.49 -9.58
C THR A 92 -0.61 -27.37 -8.65
N HIS A 93 0.21 -26.92 -7.68
CA HIS A 93 -0.21 -25.95 -6.66
C HIS A 93 0.77 -24.77 -6.51
N VAL A 94 0.22 -23.56 -6.61
CA VAL A 94 0.90 -22.30 -6.28
C VAL A 94 1.06 -22.16 -4.76
N THR A 95 2.06 -21.41 -4.28
CA THR A 95 2.32 -21.12 -2.84
C THR A 95 1.02 -20.90 -2.04
N PRO A 96 0.65 -21.74 -1.07
CA PRO A 96 -0.64 -21.63 -0.41
C PRO A 96 -0.74 -20.38 0.47
N ILE A 97 -1.95 -19.85 0.65
CA ILE A 97 -2.23 -18.84 1.66
C ILE A 97 -1.97 -19.50 3.03
N SER A 98 -1.12 -18.90 3.84
CA SER A 98 -0.73 -19.46 5.14
C SER A 98 -0.79 -18.40 6.24
N LYS A 99 -0.79 -18.87 7.48
CA LYS A 99 -0.63 -17.98 8.64
C LYS A 99 0.83 -17.60 8.84
N THR A 100 1.06 -16.48 9.50
CA THR A 100 2.40 -15.99 9.83
C THR A 100 3.02 -16.89 10.89
N SER A 101 4.23 -17.41 10.60
CA SER A 101 4.99 -18.22 11.57
C SER A 101 5.74 -17.33 12.57
N LEU A 102 6.18 -17.89 13.69
CA LEU A 102 6.90 -17.13 14.74
C LEU A 102 8.21 -16.49 14.23
N LYS A 103 8.91 -17.15 13.29
CA LYS A 103 10.07 -16.59 12.60
C LYS A 103 9.70 -15.40 11.69
N GLU A 104 8.53 -15.46 11.07
CA GLU A 104 8.03 -14.37 10.22
C GLU A 104 7.50 -13.21 11.05
N HIS A 105 6.97 -13.42 12.25
CA HIS A 105 6.68 -12.34 13.19
C HIS A 105 7.96 -11.60 13.60
N LEU A 106 9.04 -12.32 13.90
CA LEU A 106 10.33 -11.69 14.20
C LEU A 106 10.85 -10.89 13.01
N LEU A 107 10.73 -11.44 11.79
CA LEU A 107 11.16 -10.74 10.58
C LEU A 107 10.28 -9.52 10.25
N SER A 108 8.97 -9.60 10.46
CA SER A 108 8.06 -8.45 10.38
C SER A 108 8.46 -7.36 11.37
N PHE A 109 8.83 -7.73 12.59
CA PHE A 109 9.33 -6.77 13.59
C PHE A 109 10.64 -6.13 13.14
N LEU A 110 11.59 -6.90 12.58
CA LEU A 110 12.82 -6.36 12.02
C LEU A 110 12.57 -5.41 10.85
N ILE A 111 11.64 -5.74 9.94
CA ILE A 111 11.22 -4.87 8.84
C ILE A 111 10.59 -3.59 9.39
N PHE A 112 9.74 -3.70 10.42
CA PHE A 112 9.12 -2.54 11.05
C PHE A 112 10.17 -1.58 11.63
N ILE A 113 11.11 -2.07 12.44
CA ILE A 113 12.18 -1.27 13.03
C ILE A 113 13.12 -0.73 11.94
N GLY A 114 13.48 -1.55 10.96
CA GLY A 114 14.32 -1.12 9.83
C GLY A 114 13.65 -0.01 9.00
N THR A 115 12.34 -0.07 8.83
CA THR A 115 11.56 0.97 8.13
C THR A 115 11.51 2.26 8.96
N LEU A 116 11.30 2.17 10.28
CA LEU A 116 11.34 3.36 11.14
C LEU A 116 12.70 4.05 11.08
N PHE A 117 13.80 3.28 11.12
CA PHE A 117 15.14 3.82 10.96
C PHE A 117 15.34 4.45 9.58
N PHE A 118 14.90 3.78 8.51
CA PHE A 118 14.98 4.28 7.15
C PHE A 118 14.21 5.60 6.98
N VAL A 119 12.96 5.66 7.43
CA VAL A 119 12.15 6.90 7.39
C VAL A 119 12.79 7.99 8.24
N TYR A 120 13.33 7.66 9.41
CA TYR A 120 14.04 8.63 10.25
C TYR A 120 15.22 9.27 9.53
N VAL A 121 16.08 8.47 8.88
CA VAL A 121 17.23 8.98 8.11
C VAL A 121 16.78 9.89 6.98
N VAL A 122 15.77 9.48 6.22
CA VAL A 122 15.27 10.29 5.10
C VAL A 122 14.62 11.58 5.58
N TYR A 123 13.78 11.53 6.62
CA TYR A 123 13.11 12.71 7.15
C TYR A 123 14.09 13.67 7.82
N ASN A 124 15.18 13.17 8.39
CA ASN A 124 16.27 14.00 8.90
C ASN A 124 17.05 14.67 7.75
N TYR A 125 17.38 13.94 6.69
CA TYR A 125 18.10 14.48 5.53
C TYR A 125 17.33 15.57 4.78
N PHE A 126 16.00 15.46 4.72
CA PHE A 126 15.12 16.41 4.01
C PHE A 126 14.41 17.41 4.95
N ASP A 127 14.83 17.51 6.22
CA ASP A 127 14.26 18.42 7.23
C ASP A 127 12.72 18.33 7.34
N LYS A 128 12.17 17.11 7.26
CA LYS A 128 10.73 16.83 7.30
C LYS A 128 10.16 16.62 8.70
N TRP A 129 11.00 16.68 9.73
CA TRP A 129 10.60 16.61 11.15
C TRP A 129 9.97 17.92 11.65
N THR A 130 8.95 18.42 10.95
CA THR A 130 8.35 19.73 11.23
C THR A 130 7.09 19.66 12.08
N SER A 131 6.48 18.48 12.23
CA SER A 131 5.18 18.29 12.88
C SER A 131 5.04 16.90 13.50
N TRP A 132 4.15 16.76 14.48
CA TRP A 132 3.70 15.48 15.03
C TRP A 132 3.21 14.51 13.94
N VAL A 133 2.72 15.06 12.82
CA VAL A 133 2.33 14.33 11.60
C VAL A 133 3.45 13.42 11.09
N ALA A 134 4.72 13.87 11.15
CA ALA A 134 5.86 13.09 10.70
C ALA A 134 6.05 11.79 11.51
N TYR A 135 5.76 11.82 12.80
CA TYR A 135 5.83 10.63 13.65
C TYR A 135 4.75 9.62 13.28
N VAL A 136 3.50 10.08 13.12
CA VAL A 136 2.40 9.20 12.70
C VAL A 136 2.66 8.63 11.30
N ASP A 137 3.16 9.46 10.40
CA ASP A 137 3.50 9.07 9.03
C ASP A 137 4.59 7.97 8.99
N SER A 138 5.62 8.09 9.84
CA SER A 138 6.67 7.06 9.97
C SER A 138 6.13 5.72 10.47
N ILE A 139 5.22 5.73 11.45
CA ILE A 139 4.57 4.53 11.97
C ILE A 139 3.68 3.91 10.90
N THR A 140 2.90 4.73 10.21
CA THR A 140 1.97 4.27 9.16
C THR A 140 2.75 3.65 7.99
N THR A 141 3.86 4.27 7.59
CA THR A 141 4.79 3.72 6.59
C THR A 141 5.34 2.36 7.00
N ALA A 142 5.78 2.21 8.25
CA ALA A 142 6.29 0.94 8.76
C ALA A 142 5.20 -0.17 8.77
N ILE A 143 3.95 0.17 9.11
CA ILE A 143 2.81 -0.75 9.03
C ILE A 143 2.58 -1.22 7.59
N PHE A 144 2.57 -0.29 6.63
CA PHE A 144 2.38 -0.60 5.21
C PHE A 144 3.53 -1.44 4.64
N PHE A 145 4.78 -1.20 5.07
CA PHE A 145 5.91 -2.01 4.63
C PHE A 145 5.77 -3.46 5.08
N VAL A 146 5.44 -3.69 6.35
CA VAL A 146 5.16 -5.03 6.88
C VAL A 146 3.96 -5.66 6.16
N GLY A 147 2.89 -4.89 5.95
CA GLY A 147 1.71 -5.32 5.23
C GLY A 147 2.02 -5.80 3.81
N MET A 148 2.79 -5.03 3.04
CA MET A 148 3.17 -5.43 1.68
C MET A 148 4.09 -6.64 1.66
N TRP A 149 5.01 -6.75 2.62
CA TRP A 149 5.86 -7.93 2.74
C TRP A 149 5.08 -9.22 3.04
N LEU A 150 4.14 -9.14 3.98
CA LEU A 150 3.24 -10.26 4.28
C LEU A 150 2.34 -10.62 3.09
N MET A 151 1.87 -9.62 2.35
CA MET A 151 1.09 -9.82 1.12
C MET A 151 1.92 -10.55 0.06
N ALA A 152 3.16 -10.11 -0.19
CA ALA A 152 4.08 -10.76 -1.12
C ALA A 152 4.34 -12.22 -0.75
N LYS A 153 4.33 -12.55 0.55
CA LYS A 153 4.45 -13.92 1.08
C LYS A 153 3.13 -14.69 1.20
N ARG A 154 2.00 -14.15 0.75
CA ARG A 154 0.65 -14.76 0.83
C ARG A 154 0.23 -15.09 2.27
N LYS A 155 0.54 -14.19 3.20
CA LYS A 155 0.14 -14.31 4.60
C LYS A 155 -1.16 -13.58 4.88
N ILE A 156 -2.13 -14.24 5.49
CA ILE A 156 -3.45 -13.65 5.72
C ILE A 156 -3.41 -12.42 6.64
N GLU A 157 -2.41 -12.35 7.53
CA GLU A 157 -2.22 -11.23 8.45
C GLU A 157 -1.91 -9.92 7.71
N ASN A 158 -1.51 -9.97 6.43
CA ASN A 158 -1.33 -8.76 5.62
C ASN A 158 -2.56 -7.85 5.70
N TRP A 159 -3.77 -8.41 5.61
CA TRP A 159 -4.99 -7.63 5.60
C TRP A 159 -5.23 -6.90 6.93
N ILE A 160 -4.74 -7.46 8.04
CA ILE A 160 -4.83 -6.80 9.36
C ILE A 160 -3.93 -5.56 9.39
N TYR A 161 -2.70 -5.67 8.87
CA TYR A 161 -1.81 -4.51 8.76
C TYR A 161 -2.38 -3.43 7.85
N TRP A 162 -3.00 -3.81 6.73
CA TRP A 162 -3.64 -2.85 5.82
C TRP A 162 -4.83 -2.15 6.50
N ILE A 163 -5.70 -2.89 7.19
CA ILE A 163 -6.84 -2.29 7.93
C ILE A 163 -6.34 -1.31 9.00
N ILE A 164 -5.31 -1.68 9.78
CA ILE A 164 -4.76 -0.78 10.81
C ILE A 164 -4.13 0.45 10.17
N GLY A 165 -3.34 0.28 9.10
CA GLY A 165 -2.71 1.37 8.36
C GLY A 165 -3.74 2.33 7.78
N ASP A 166 -4.81 1.81 7.18
CA ASP A 166 -5.89 2.61 6.59
C ASP A 166 -6.66 3.39 7.67
N ILE A 167 -7.00 2.76 8.81
CA ILE A 167 -7.69 3.42 9.94
C ILE A 167 -6.87 4.58 10.50
N ILE A 168 -5.54 4.46 10.56
CA ILE A 168 -4.65 5.55 10.99
C ILE A 168 -4.52 6.62 9.89
N SER A 169 -4.48 6.19 8.62
CA SER A 169 -4.32 7.09 7.47
C SER A 169 -5.54 7.98 7.25
N ILE A 170 -6.77 7.47 7.42
CA ILE A 170 -8.02 8.24 7.22
C ILE A 170 -8.01 9.58 7.98
N PRO A 171 -7.87 9.63 9.32
CA PRO A 171 -7.85 10.88 10.06
C PRO A 171 -6.57 11.70 9.80
N LEU A 172 -5.43 11.05 9.54
CA LEU A 172 -4.17 11.73 9.23
C LEU A 172 -4.26 12.53 7.94
N TYR A 173 -4.74 11.93 6.86
CA TYR A 173 -4.90 12.60 5.57
C TYR A 173 -6.03 13.63 5.59
N PHE A 174 -7.07 13.40 6.39
CA PHE A 174 -8.09 14.42 6.63
C PHE A 174 -7.50 15.65 7.34
N TYR A 175 -6.66 15.44 8.36
CA TYR A 175 -5.94 16.53 9.06
C TYR A 175 -4.94 17.25 8.15
N LYS A 176 -4.26 16.53 7.25
CA LYS A 176 -3.36 17.10 6.24
C LYS A 176 -4.11 17.89 5.14
N GLY A 177 -5.45 17.88 5.12
CA GLY A 177 -6.27 18.55 4.10
C GLY A 177 -6.49 17.74 2.82
N PHE A 178 -6.05 16.49 2.77
CA PHE A 178 -6.19 15.60 1.62
C PHE A 178 -7.44 14.71 1.76
N THR A 179 -8.62 15.31 1.61
CA THR A 179 -9.90 14.60 1.79
C THR A 179 -10.09 13.43 0.83
N PHE A 180 -9.64 13.54 -0.42
CA PHE A 180 -9.73 12.43 -1.38
C PHE A 180 -8.91 11.22 -0.98
N THR A 181 -7.66 11.44 -0.57
CA THR A 181 -6.79 10.36 -0.12
C THR A 181 -7.36 9.69 1.13
N SER A 182 -7.96 10.46 2.05
CA SER A 182 -8.69 9.93 3.19
C SER A 182 -9.87 9.03 2.77
N LEU A 183 -10.68 9.47 1.80
CA LEU A 183 -11.77 8.66 1.24
C LEU A 183 -11.27 7.41 0.49
N GLN A 184 -10.14 7.50 -0.19
CA GLN A 184 -9.50 6.36 -0.84
C GLN A 184 -9.07 5.30 0.18
N TYR A 185 -8.40 5.70 1.27
CA TYR A 185 -8.05 4.79 2.37
C TYR A 185 -9.29 4.19 3.04
N PHE A 186 -10.38 4.95 3.15
CA PHE A 186 -11.66 4.41 3.60
C PHE A 186 -12.20 3.32 2.66
N GLY A 187 -12.12 3.53 1.33
CA GLY A 187 -12.43 2.51 0.33
C GLY A 187 -11.53 1.28 0.43
N PHE A 188 -10.22 1.47 0.58
CA PHE A 188 -9.26 0.38 0.78
C PHE A 188 -9.56 -0.43 2.04
N THR A 189 -10.01 0.20 3.12
CA THR A 189 -10.41 -0.48 4.35
C THR A 189 -11.51 -1.52 4.07
N PHE A 190 -12.55 -1.17 3.31
CA PHE A 190 -13.59 -2.14 2.94
C PHE A 190 -13.04 -3.30 2.12
N ILE A 191 -12.24 -2.99 1.10
CA ILE A 191 -11.65 -4.04 0.25
C ILE A 191 -10.74 -4.95 1.09
N ALA A 192 -9.99 -4.40 2.04
CA ALA A 192 -9.12 -5.15 2.93
C ALA A 192 -9.91 -6.08 3.87
N ILE A 193 -11.05 -5.63 4.42
CA ILE A 193 -11.96 -6.47 5.20
C ILE A 193 -12.49 -7.63 4.35
N PHE A 194 -12.95 -7.35 3.13
CA PHE A 194 -13.43 -8.41 2.23
C PHE A 194 -12.31 -9.34 1.76
N GLY A 195 -11.10 -8.82 1.58
CA GLY A 195 -9.88 -9.59 1.28
C GLY A 195 -9.55 -10.56 2.39
N TYR A 196 -9.55 -10.10 3.64
CA TYR A 196 -9.35 -10.93 4.81
C TYR A 196 -10.37 -12.06 4.90
N LEU A 197 -11.66 -11.75 4.73
CA LEU A 197 -12.73 -12.76 4.78
C LEU A 197 -12.60 -13.79 3.65
N ALA A 198 -12.29 -13.35 2.42
CA ALA A 198 -12.08 -14.23 1.28
C ALA A 198 -10.89 -15.17 1.51
N TRP A 199 -9.76 -14.65 1.98
CA TRP A 199 -8.56 -15.43 2.27
C TRP A 199 -8.76 -16.39 3.44
N LYS A 200 -9.52 -15.97 4.47
CA LYS A 200 -9.88 -16.84 5.59
C LYS A 200 -10.75 -18.02 5.14
N LYS A 201 -11.69 -17.79 4.24
CA LYS A 201 -12.52 -18.85 3.64
C LYS A 201 -11.67 -19.84 2.85
N HIS A 202 -10.70 -19.35 2.06
CA HIS A 202 -9.75 -20.22 1.36
C HIS A 202 -8.90 -21.05 2.33
N LEU A 203 -8.40 -20.46 3.41
CA LEU A 203 -7.56 -21.14 4.40
C LEU A 203 -8.34 -22.22 5.18
N ASN A 204 -9.61 -21.99 5.47
CA ASN A 204 -10.46 -22.99 6.13
C ASN A 204 -10.86 -24.15 5.20
N ASN A 205 -11.01 -23.90 3.90
CA ASN A 205 -11.41 -24.91 2.92
C ASN A 205 -10.23 -25.77 2.42
N ASN A 206 -9.00 -25.24 2.47
CA ASN A 206 -7.76 -25.96 2.21
C ASN A 206 -6.82 -25.79 3.41
N PRO A 207 -7.04 -26.51 4.53
CA PRO A 207 -6.06 -26.55 5.59
C PRO A 207 -4.77 -27.11 4.99
N ALA A 208 -3.72 -26.29 4.95
CA ALA A 208 -2.38 -26.77 4.64
C ALA A 208 -2.04 -27.84 5.69
N THR A 209 -2.15 -29.11 5.29
CA THR A 209 -1.60 -30.27 6.01
C THR A 209 -0.10 -30.18 6.05
#